data_AF-A0AAW4PMH3-F1
#
_entry.id   AF-A0AAW4PMH3-F1
#
_cell.length_a   1.000
_cell.length_b   1.000
_cell.length_c   1.000
_cell.angle_alpha   90.00
_cell.angle_beta   90.00
_cell.angle_gamma   90.00
#
_symmetry.space_group_name_H-M   'P 1'
#
loop_
_entity.id
_entity.type
_entity.pdbx_description
1 polymer ?
#
loop_
_entity_poly.entity_id
_entity_poly.type
_entity_poly.pdbx_seq_one_letter_code
_entity_poly.pdbx_strand_id
1 'polypeptide(L)'
;MVPPTRRRVLHGVAGLASALAGCGGLLDGSAESSRASPTATARQNDFAGSESDPESVALRADTDRPPVWLADPEQEDGGRPTESEHSYFRTNALVDGAERAERVSVADVSGADRVGAFLDATAFDSETVYVETHQVGECFRLELCGVSWRPDEVQTDYTRVTRPYDEACRADEKVFAVRLVRIPAALDADSVTGFGSSVGTGGCRRGPAAESSASTAGGDGTGQTETPTRTTGGGQ
;
A
#
# COMPACT_ATOMS: atom_id res chain seq x y z
N MET A 1 32.42 -45.65 3.69
CA MET A 1 31.38 -45.89 2.67
C MET A 1 31.02 -44.55 2.07
N VAL A 2 31.32 -44.34 0.78
CA VAL A 2 31.22 -43.05 0.08
C VAL A 2 29.79 -42.89 -0.48
N PRO A 3 29.14 -41.71 -0.36
CA PRO A 3 27.81 -41.49 -0.93
C PRO A 3 27.88 -41.31 -2.47
N PRO A 4 26.94 -41.89 -3.25
CA PRO A 4 26.90 -41.64 -4.68
C PRO A 4 26.21 -40.30 -5.00
N THR A 5 27.00 -39.38 -5.55
CA THR A 5 26.58 -38.15 -6.21
C THR A 5 25.88 -38.46 -7.53
N ARG A 6 24.63 -38.02 -7.73
CA ARG A 6 23.94 -38.13 -9.03
C ARG A 6 24.26 -36.91 -9.91
N ARG A 7 24.88 -37.24 -11.04
CA ARG A 7 25.45 -36.34 -12.05
C ARG A 7 24.40 -35.56 -12.84
N ARG A 8 24.71 -34.28 -13.02
CA ARG A 8 24.31 -33.40 -14.11
C ARG A 8 24.67 -34.00 -15.47
N VAL A 9 23.77 -33.96 -16.44
CA VAL A 9 24.08 -33.73 -17.87
C VAL A 9 22.84 -33.14 -18.56
N LEU A 10 22.89 -31.87 -18.96
CA LEU A 10 22.10 -31.36 -20.09
C LEU A 10 23.08 -30.68 -21.05
N HIS A 11 23.15 -31.25 -22.25
CA HIS A 11 23.95 -30.79 -23.39
C HIS A 11 23.05 -30.07 -24.40
N GLY A 12 23.60 -29.02 -25.04
CA GLY A 12 23.19 -28.49 -26.34
C GLY A 12 22.26 -27.27 -26.27
N VAL A 13 22.41 -26.20 -27.08
CA VAL A 13 23.21 -25.95 -28.29
C VAL A 13 23.50 -24.44 -28.36
N ALA A 14 24.72 -24.07 -28.78
CA ALA A 14 25.13 -22.70 -29.09
C ALA A 14 24.78 -22.35 -30.56
N GLY A 15 24.18 -21.17 -30.77
CA GLY A 15 24.01 -20.56 -32.09
C GLY A 15 24.80 -19.25 -32.17
N LEU A 16 25.73 -19.19 -33.13
CA LEU A 16 26.70 -18.11 -33.34
C LEU A 16 26.08 -16.87 -34.02
N ALA A 17 26.62 -15.70 -33.67
CA ALA A 17 26.34 -14.40 -34.25
C ALA A 17 27.38 -14.01 -35.34
N SER A 18 26.95 -13.23 -36.34
CA SER A 18 27.80 -12.33 -37.17
C SER A 18 26.91 -11.22 -37.78
N ALA A 19 27.01 -9.94 -37.35
CA ALA A 19 27.84 -8.82 -37.87
C ALA A 19 27.22 -8.07 -39.09
N LEU A 20 26.66 -6.86 -38.91
CA LEU A 20 27.26 -5.50 -39.00
C LEU A 20 27.60 -4.98 -40.42
N ALA A 21 26.81 -4.02 -40.92
CA ALA A 21 27.28 -2.83 -41.66
C ALA A 21 26.11 -1.83 -41.87
N GLY A 22 26.32 -0.55 -41.55
CA GLY A 22 25.41 0.52 -41.96
C GLY A 22 25.26 1.66 -40.95
N CYS A 23 26.35 2.36 -40.65
CA CYS A 23 26.32 3.67 -39.99
C CYS A 23 26.72 4.74 -41.02
N GLY A 24 25.90 5.79 -41.12
CA GLY A 24 26.04 6.95 -42.00
C GLY A 24 24.64 7.35 -42.48
N GLY A 25 24.05 8.50 -42.20
CA GLY A 25 24.57 9.78 -41.75
C GLY A 25 23.77 10.85 -42.51
N LEU A 26 22.87 11.55 -41.79
CA LEU A 26 22.31 12.90 -42.04
C LEU A 26 22.01 13.34 -43.50
N LEU A 27 20.71 13.56 -43.81
CA LEU A 27 20.07 14.84 -44.17
C LEU A 27 18.82 14.63 -45.06
N ASP A 28 17.80 15.44 -44.75
CA ASP A 28 16.64 15.82 -45.56
C ASP A 28 15.41 14.90 -45.60
N GLY A 29 14.29 15.42 -45.11
CA GLY A 29 12.96 14.81 -45.28
C GLY A 29 12.02 15.01 -44.10
N SER A 30 11.53 16.24 -43.91
CA SER A 30 10.41 16.57 -43.03
C SER A 30 9.17 15.73 -43.37
N ALA A 31 8.76 14.86 -42.46
CA ALA A 31 7.39 14.36 -42.38
C ALA A 31 7.10 13.94 -40.94
N GLU A 32 6.31 14.78 -40.26
CA GLU A 32 5.81 14.58 -38.92
C GLU A 32 5.09 13.24 -38.81
N SER A 33 5.66 12.31 -38.05
CA SER A 33 5.01 11.05 -37.70
C SER A 33 5.08 10.92 -36.19
N SER A 34 4.10 11.54 -35.54
CA SER A 34 3.82 11.39 -34.12
C SER A 34 3.59 9.91 -33.83
N ARG A 35 4.61 9.25 -33.29
CA ARG A 35 4.49 7.90 -32.75
C ARG A 35 3.58 8.00 -31.53
N ALA A 36 2.29 7.82 -31.76
CA ALA A 36 1.35 7.49 -30.70
C ALA A 36 1.90 6.24 -30.01
N SER A 37 2.42 6.42 -28.80
CA SER A 37 2.62 5.29 -27.91
C SER A 37 1.26 4.59 -27.82
N PRO A 38 1.17 3.26 -27.97
CA PRO A 38 -0.08 2.59 -27.73
C PRO A 38 -0.49 2.98 -26.32
N THR A 39 -1.56 3.76 -26.21
CA THR A 39 -2.22 4.01 -24.93
C THR A 39 -2.47 2.62 -24.40
N ALA A 40 -1.68 2.21 -23.41
CA ALA A 40 -2.07 1.09 -22.57
C ALA A 40 -3.47 1.49 -22.15
N THR A 41 -4.48 0.77 -22.65
CA THR A 41 -5.80 0.82 -22.07
C THR A 41 -5.55 0.42 -20.64
N ALA A 42 -5.34 1.43 -19.77
CA ALA A 42 -5.40 1.25 -18.35
C ALA A 42 -6.70 0.48 -18.19
N ARG A 43 -6.63 -0.76 -17.70
CA ARG A 43 -7.81 -1.36 -17.11
C ARG A 43 -8.23 -0.30 -16.12
N GLN A 44 -9.27 0.46 -16.44
CA GLN A 44 -9.86 1.32 -15.45
C GLN A 44 -10.26 0.33 -14.38
N ASN A 45 -9.56 0.39 -13.24
CA ASN A 45 -9.95 -0.42 -12.12
C ASN A 45 -11.26 0.20 -11.67
N ASP A 46 -12.36 -0.28 -12.23
CA ASP A 46 -13.71 0.19 -11.96
C ASP A 46 -14.11 -0.22 -10.54
N PHE A 47 -13.56 0.48 -9.54
CA PHE A 47 -14.02 0.37 -8.16
C PHE A 47 -15.39 1.03 -8.03
N ALA A 48 -16.25 0.46 -7.19
CA ALA A 48 -17.53 1.04 -6.84
C ALA A 48 -17.35 2.30 -5.96
N GLY A 49 -16.28 2.32 -5.16
CA GLY A 49 -15.88 3.50 -4.40
C GLY A 49 -14.45 3.40 -3.90
N SER A 50 -13.92 4.53 -3.45
CA SER A 50 -12.64 4.61 -2.77
C SER A 50 -12.65 5.75 -1.76
N GLU A 51 -11.88 5.60 -0.70
CA GLU A 51 -11.69 6.60 0.34
C GLU A 51 -10.20 6.72 0.67
N SER A 52 -9.72 7.96 0.65
CA SER A 52 -8.37 8.31 1.08
C SER A 52 -8.40 8.64 2.56
N ASP A 53 -7.44 8.12 3.32
CA ASP A 53 -7.39 8.28 4.78
C ASP A 53 -8.70 7.87 5.49
N PRO A 54 -9.18 6.62 5.30
CA PRO A 54 -10.43 6.16 5.91
C PRO A 54 -10.30 6.07 7.43
N GLU A 55 -11.43 6.26 8.12
CA GLU A 55 -11.49 6.07 9.57
C GLU A 55 -11.07 4.63 9.92
N SER A 56 -10.08 4.49 10.80
CA SER A 56 -9.53 3.19 11.12
C SER A 56 -8.94 3.09 12.52
N VAL A 57 -9.00 1.88 13.09
CA VAL A 57 -8.29 1.51 14.32
C VAL A 57 -7.13 0.60 13.96
N ALA A 58 -5.96 0.88 14.55
CA ALA A 58 -4.78 0.05 14.41
C ALA A 58 -4.37 -0.57 15.75
N LEU A 59 -4.04 -1.86 15.70
CA LEU A 59 -3.52 -2.64 16.80
C LEU A 59 -2.20 -3.28 16.37
N ARG A 60 -1.23 -3.32 17.27
CA ARG A 60 0.04 -4.01 17.06
C ARG A 60 0.34 -4.86 18.28
N ALA A 61 0.57 -6.15 18.07
CA ALA A 61 0.80 -7.10 19.14
C ALA A 61 1.90 -8.09 18.77
N ASP A 62 2.77 -8.35 19.73
CA ASP A 62 3.74 -9.44 19.68
C ASP A 62 3.10 -10.66 20.35
N THR A 63 2.45 -11.49 19.53
CA THR A 63 1.71 -12.67 19.96
C THR A 63 2.03 -13.83 19.03
N ASP A 64 1.85 -15.05 19.53
CA ASP A 64 2.01 -16.31 18.78
C ASP A 64 0.88 -16.55 17.78
N ARG A 65 -0.23 -15.81 17.86
CA ARG A 65 -1.42 -15.98 17.01
C ARG A 65 -2.07 -14.63 16.71
N PRO A 66 -2.83 -14.50 15.60
CA PRO A 66 -3.57 -13.27 15.29
C PRO A 66 -4.35 -12.77 16.51
N PRO A 67 -4.20 -11.49 16.91
CA PRO A 67 -4.84 -10.96 18.10
C PRO A 67 -6.30 -10.58 17.89
N VAL A 68 -6.79 -10.55 16.65
CA VAL A 68 -8.19 -10.30 16.29
C VAL A 68 -8.65 -11.39 15.33
N TRP A 69 -9.82 -11.97 15.60
CA TRP A 69 -10.43 -13.00 14.75
C TRP A 69 -11.95 -12.95 14.85
N LEU A 70 -12.63 -13.56 13.87
CA LEU A 70 -14.05 -13.87 14.00
C LEU A 70 -14.17 -15.20 14.74
N ALA A 71 -14.82 -15.16 15.89
CA ALA A 71 -15.04 -16.32 16.72
C ALA A 71 -16.08 -17.25 16.09
N ASP A 72 -15.75 -18.53 16.16
CA ASP A 72 -16.65 -19.63 15.88
C ASP A 72 -16.95 -20.36 17.19
N PRO A 73 -18.19 -20.28 17.71
CA PRO A 73 -18.54 -20.88 18.99
C PRO A 73 -18.48 -22.42 18.98
N GLU A 74 -18.45 -23.06 17.80
CA GLU A 74 -18.36 -24.50 17.65
C GLU A 74 -16.91 -25.01 17.75
N GLN A 75 -15.91 -24.11 17.70
CA GLN A 75 -14.49 -24.44 17.70
C GLN A 75 -13.80 -24.11 19.04
N GLU A 76 -12.74 -24.86 19.36
CA GLU A 76 -11.90 -24.58 20.52
C GLU A 76 -11.23 -23.20 20.41
N ASP A 77 -11.08 -22.49 21.54
CA ASP A 77 -10.58 -21.09 21.58
C ASP A 77 -11.32 -20.15 20.61
N GLY A 78 -12.61 -20.43 20.36
CA GLY A 78 -13.44 -19.68 19.43
C GLY A 78 -12.92 -19.74 17.99
N GLY A 79 -12.19 -20.79 17.59
CA GLY A 79 -11.65 -20.89 16.24
C GLY A 79 -10.52 -19.90 15.95
N ARG A 80 -9.84 -19.39 16.99
CA ARG A 80 -8.70 -18.48 16.82
C ARG A 80 -7.65 -19.11 15.90
N PRO A 81 -7.29 -18.48 14.77
CA PRO A 81 -6.35 -19.05 13.82
C PRO A 81 -5.01 -19.39 14.48
N THR A 82 -4.53 -20.61 14.25
CA THR A 82 -3.19 -21.04 14.68
C THR A 82 -2.14 -20.61 13.67
N GLU A 83 -0.92 -20.34 14.13
CA GLU A 83 0.25 -20.29 13.24
C GLU A 83 0.48 -21.67 12.61
N SER A 84 -0.05 -21.90 11.41
CA SER A 84 0.33 -23.06 10.60
C SER A 84 1.68 -22.80 9.90
N GLU A 85 2.42 -23.86 9.54
CA GLU A 85 3.68 -23.71 8.77
C GLU A 85 3.47 -23.09 7.37
N HIS A 86 2.22 -23.12 6.87
CA HIS A 86 1.78 -22.44 5.66
C HIS A 86 0.91 -21.20 5.96
N SER A 87 0.97 -20.69 7.20
CA SER A 87 0.10 -19.62 7.68
C SER A 87 0.20 -18.43 6.75
N TYR A 88 -0.95 -18.03 6.23
CA TYR A 88 -1.07 -16.81 5.47
C TYR A 88 -0.58 -15.68 6.38
N PHE A 89 0.49 -15.02 5.96
CA PHE A 89 1.03 -13.77 6.55
C PHE A 89 -0.02 -12.64 6.60
N ARG A 90 -1.23 -12.90 6.08
CA ARG A 90 -2.41 -12.05 6.11
C ARG A 90 -3.68 -12.84 6.36
N THR A 91 -4.58 -12.29 7.16
CA THR A 91 -5.97 -12.73 7.26
C THR A 91 -6.90 -11.54 7.09
N ASN A 92 -8.04 -11.77 6.44
CA ASN A 92 -9.00 -10.74 6.09
C ASN A 92 -10.40 -11.18 6.50
N ALA A 93 -11.22 -10.24 6.95
CA ALA A 93 -12.63 -10.46 7.23
C ALA A 93 -13.42 -9.18 7.00
N LEU A 94 -14.71 -9.31 6.69
CA LEU A 94 -15.67 -8.22 6.71
C LEU A 94 -16.65 -8.41 7.85
N VAL A 95 -17.05 -7.29 8.43
CA VAL A 95 -18.09 -7.15 9.45
C VAL A 95 -19.12 -6.18 8.89
N ASP A 96 -20.20 -6.74 8.38
CA ASP A 96 -21.29 -6.10 7.64
C ASP A 96 -22.55 -5.90 8.48
N GLY A 97 -22.54 -6.33 9.74
CA GLY A 97 -23.67 -6.20 10.64
C GLY A 97 -23.32 -6.51 12.08
N ALA A 98 -24.27 -6.18 12.97
CA ALA A 98 -24.13 -6.38 14.41
C ALA A 98 -23.86 -7.85 14.79
N GLU A 99 -24.53 -8.81 14.14
CA GLU A 99 -24.32 -10.24 14.41
C GLU A 99 -22.87 -10.67 14.16
N ARG A 100 -22.25 -10.14 13.11
CA ARG A 100 -20.85 -10.45 12.79
C ARG A 100 -19.88 -9.66 13.65
N ALA A 101 -20.28 -8.47 14.09
CA ALA A 101 -19.52 -7.65 15.05
C ALA A 101 -19.44 -8.34 16.42
N GLU A 102 -20.54 -8.94 16.89
CA GLU A 102 -20.57 -9.73 18.14
C GLU A 102 -19.65 -10.95 18.09
N ARG A 103 -19.36 -11.47 16.89
CA ARG A 103 -18.39 -12.54 16.69
C ARG A 103 -16.94 -12.05 16.69
N VAL A 104 -16.66 -10.75 16.62
CA VAL A 104 -15.27 -10.27 16.67
C VAL A 104 -14.70 -10.49 18.07
N SER A 105 -13.67 -11.32 18.15
CA SER A 105 -12.91 -11.56 19.37
C SER A 105 -11.53 -10.93 19.28
N VAL A 106 -11.06 -10.41 20.42
CA VAL A 106 -9.79 -9.72 20.55
C VAL A 106 -9.03 -10.32 21.73
N ALA A 107 -7.76 -10.64 21.54
CA ALA A 107 -6.86 -11.08 22.59
C ALA A 107 -6.65 -9.95 23.62
N ASP A 108 -6.22 -10.31 24.83
CA ASP A 108 -5.85 -9.34 25.86
C ASP A 108 -4.52 -8.64 25.49
N VAL A 109 -4.63 -7.62 24.65
CA VAL A 109 -3.52 -6.82 24.13
C VAL A 109 -3.86 -5.33 24.16
N SER A 110 -2.82 -4.50 24.22
CA SER A 110 -2.97 -3.05 24.31
C SER A 110 -3.85 -2.45 23.21
N GLY A 111 -4.99 -1.88 23.59
CA GLY A 111 -5.92 -1.24 22.66
C GLY A 111 -7.07 -2.14 22.19
N ALA A 112 -7.27 -3.30 22.80
CA ALA A 112 -8.43 -4.16 22.56
C ALA A 112 -9.76 -3.41 22.72
N ASP A 113 -9.91 -2.57 23.75
CA ASP A 113 -11.14 -1.79 23.99
C ASP A 113 -11.52 -0.87 22.81
N ARG A 114 -10.52 -0.38 22.06
CA ARG A 114 -10.75 0.48 20.89
C ARG A 114 -11.40 -0.27 19.73
N VAL A 115 -11.20 -1.59 19.65
CA VAL A 115 -11.83 -2.43 18.62
C VAL A 115 -13.33 -2.49 18.85
N GLY A 116 -13.76 -2.81 20.09
CA GLY A 116 -15.17 -2.84 20.44
C GLY A 116 -15.86 -1.50 20.22
N ALA A 117 -15.28 -0.41 20.76
CA ALA A 117 -15.82 0.93 20.60
C ALA A 117 -15.95 1.38 19.13
N PHE A 118 -15.04 0.92 18.25
CA PHE A 118 -15.10 1.23 16.82
C PHE A 118 -16.25 0.49 16.11
N LEU A 119 -16.45 -0.79 16.44
CA LEU A 119 -17.55 -1.58 15.91
C LEU A 119 -18.91 -1.04 16.40
N ASP A 120 -19.02 -0.69 17.69
CA ASP A 120 -20.24 -0.11 18.27
C ASP A 120 -20.62 1.24 17.64
N ALA A 121 -19.63 2.01 17.16
CA ALA A 121 -19.82 3.30 16.52
C ALA A 121 -20.07 3.21 15.01
N THR A 122 -20.09 2.01 14.43
CA THR A 122 -20.32 1.81 12.99
C THR A 122 -21.81 1.69 12.68
N ALA A 123 -22.27 2.42 11.66
CA ALA A 123 -23.63 2.34 11.16
C ALA A 123 -23.73 1.30 10.03
N PHE A 124 -23.89 0.02 10.39
CA PHE A 124 -23.83 -1.11 9.45
C PHE A 124 -24.86 -1.08 8.31
N ASP A 125 -25.95 -0.30 8.43
CA ASP A 125 -26.91 -0.10 7.33
C ASP A 125 -26.32 0.66 6.12
N SER A 126 -25.22 1.39 6.33
CA SER A 126 -24.55 2.20 5.29
C SER A 126 -23.04 2.01 5.24
N GLU A 127 -22.47 1.34 6.22
CA GLU A 127 -21.03 1.19 6.42
C GLU A 127 -20.69 -0.28 6.66
N THR A 128 -19.44 -0.64 6.43
CA THR A 128 -18.94 -1.99 6.72
C THR A 128 -17.54 -1.87 7.28
N VAL A 129 -17.16 -2.74 8.21
CA VAL A 129 -15.80 -2.75 8.75
C VAL A 129 -14.99 -3.87 8.10
N TYR A 130 -13.91 -3.49 7.43
CA TYR A 130 -12.92 -4.40 6.92
C TYR A 130 -11.84 -4.64 7.97
N VAL A 131 -11.65 -5.90 8.37
CA VAL A 131 -10.64 -6.33 9.33
C VAL A 131 -9.51 -7.01 8.59
N GLU A 132 -8.32 -6.45 8.69
CA GLU A 132 -7.14 -6.95 8.03
C GLU A 132 -6.01 -7.15 9.05
N THR A 133 -5.43 -8.33 9.08
CA THR A 133 -4.28 -8.65 9.92
C THR A 133 -3.08 -8.99 9.05
N HIS A 134 -1.93 -8.37 9.34
CA HIS A 134 -0.65 -8.65 8.68
C HIS A 134 0.36 -9.13 9.71
N GLN A 135 1.17 -10.11 9.34
CA GLN A 135 2.41 -10.40 10.06
C GLN A 135 3.54 -9.58 9.43
N VAL A 136 4.06 -8.59 10.16
CA VAL A 136 5.06 -7.63 9.67
C VAL A 136 6.33 -7.66 10.49
N GLY A 137 7.46 -7.31 9.88
CA GLY A 137 8.71 -7.15 10.61
C GLY A 137 8.61 -6.06 11.67
N GLU A 138 9.31 -6.24 12.79
CA GLU A 138 9.22 -5.33 13.92
C GLU A 138 9.66 -3.89 13.58
N CYS A 139 10.66 -3.78 12.70
CA CYS A 139 11.36 -2.53 12.35
C CYS A 139 10.60 -1.57 11.42
N PHE A 140 9.39 -1.91 10.99
CA PHE A 140 8.56 -1.00 10.23
C PHE A 140 7.08 -1.11 10.59
N ARG A 141 6.33 -0.08 10.23
CA ARG A 141 4.88 0.01 10.38
C ARG A 141 4.25 0.20 9.01
N LEU A 142 3.04 -0.32 8.83
CA LEU A 142 2.22 -0.06 7.66
C LEU A 142 1.27 1.10 7.99
N GLU A 143 1.40 2.20 7.24
CA GLU A 143 0.49 3.33 7.30
C GLU A 143 -0.55 3.19 6.18
N LEU A 144 -1.83 3.18 6.53
CA LEU A 144 -2.94 3.06 5.58
C LEU A 144 -3.11 4.39 4.85
N CYS A 145 -3.05 4.36 3.53
CA CYS A 145 -3.24 5.54 2.69
C CYS A 145 -4.66 5.63 2.13
N GLY A 146 -5.29 4.48 1.86
CA GLY A 146 -6.64 4.45 1.31
C GLY A 146 -7.22 3.05 1.23
N VAL A 147 -8.52 3.00 0.97
CA VAL A 147 -9.27 1.78 0.70
C VAL A 147 -10.10 1.99 -0.56
N SER A 148 -10.19 0.96 -1.40
CA SER A 148 -11.05 0.92 -2.58
C SER A 148 -11.85 -0.38 -2.56
N TRP A 149 -13.09 -0.34 -3.04
CA TRP A 149 -13.97 -1.51 -2.95
C TRP A 149 -14.85 -1.69 -4.18
N ARG A 150 -15.32 -2.92 -4.33
CA ARG A 150 -16.32 -3.42 -5.27
C ARG A 150 -17.26 -4.35 -4.50
N PRO A 151 -18.39 -4.76 -5.08
CA PRO A 151 -19.28 -5.72 -4.44
C PRO A 151 -18.60 -7.06 -4.07
N ASP A 152 -17.56 -7.45 -4.82
CA ASP A 152 -16.87 -8.73 -4.67
C ASP A 152 -15.42 -8.62 -4.18
N GLU A 153 -14.88 -7.40 -4.03
CA GLU A 153 -13.45 -7.18 -3.74
C GLU A 153 -13.19 -5.94 -2.88
N VAL A 154 -12.27 -6.06 -1.91
CA VAL A 154 -11.72 -4.93 -1.15
C VAL A 154 -10.21 -4.84 -1.37
N GLN A 155 -9.72 -3.64 -1.65
CA GLN A 155 -8.29 -3.34 -1.79
C GLN A 155 -7.86 -2.23 -0.84
N THR A 156 -6.74 -2.43 -0.16
CA THR A 156 -6.11 -1.43 0.72
C THR A 156 -4.76 -0.97 0.18
N ASP A 157 -4.50 0.32 0.27
CA ASP A 157 -3.22 0.91 -0.14
C ASP A 157 -2.44 1.34 1.09
N TYR A 158 -1.24 0.78 1.25
CA TYR A 158 -0.35 1.10 2.37
C TYR A 158 0.93 1.77 1.91
N THR A 159 1.60 2.42 2.86
CA THR A 159 3.03 2.71 2.77
C THR A 159 3.79 2.11 3.95
N ARG A 160 5.07 1.81 3.71
CA ARG A 160 5.99 1.36 4.74
C ARG A 160 6.72 2.53 5.37
N VAL A 161 6.52 2.70 6.68
CA VAL A 161 7.26 3.68 7.50
C VAL A 161 8.25 2.94 8.40
N THR A 162 9.54 3.14 8.16
CA THR A 162 10.60 2.59 9.01
C THR A 162 10.55 3.25 10.37
N ARG A 163 10.80 2.48 11.44
CA ARG A 163 10.90 3.06 12.78
C ARG A 163 12.04 4.09 12.87
N PRO A 164 11.94 5.07 13.77
CA PRO A 164 13.05 5.94 14.14
C PRO A 164 14.29 5.12 14.52
N TYR A 165 15.48 5.66 14.23
CA TYR A 165 16.76 4.95 14.44
C TYR A 165 17.11 4.72 15.92
N ASP A 166 16.45 5.46 16.81
CA ASP A 166 16.57 5.39 18.27
C ASP A 166 15.58 4.39 18.90
N GLU A 167 14.62 3.88 18.15
CA GLU A 167 13.76 2.77 18.57
C GLU A 167 14.42 1.42 18.23
N ALA A 168 14.78 0.65 19.25
CA ALA A 168 15.27 -0.71 19.04
C ALA A 168 14.18 -1.59 18.38
N CYS A 169 14.62 -2.42 17.44
CA CYS A 169 13.81 -3.48 16.82
C CYS A 169 14.73 -4.62 16.39
N ARG A 170 14.21 -5.84 16.29
CA ARG A 170 14.91 -7.01 15.77
C ARG A 170 14.50 -7.25 14.33
N ALA A 171 15.48 -7.41 13.44
CA ALA A 171 15.25 -7.55 12.00
C ALA A 171 14.49 -8.82 11.64
N ASP A 172 14.69 -9.90 12.41
CA ASP A 172 14.11 -11.21 12.16
C ASP A 172 12.83 -11.47 12.98
N GLU A 173 12.40 -10.50 13.78
CA GLU A 173 11.21 -10.62 14.61
C GLU A 173 9.99 -10.07 13.88
N LYS A 174 8.89 -10.81 14.00
CA LYS A 174 7.63 -10.50 13.36
C LYS A 174 6.57 -10.27 14.42
N VAL A 175 5.70 -9.31 14.15
CA VAL A 175 4.58 -8.96 15.01
C VAL A 175 3.31 -8.85 14.18
N PHE A 176 2.16 -9.02 14.80
CA PHE A 176 0.88 -8.82 14.16
C PHE A 176 0.53 -7.33 14.13
N ALA A 177 0.16 -6.84 12.96
CA ALA A 177 -0.42 -5.52 12.74
C ALA A 177 -1.85 -5.71 12.23
N VAL A 178 -2.83 -5.35 13.05
CA VAL A 178 -4.26 -5.41 12.68
C VAL A 178 -4.76 -4.02 12.38
N ARG A 179 -5.59 -3.92 11.35
CA ARG A 179 -6.32 -2.71 10.98
C ARG A 179 -7.81 -3.05 10.85
N LEU A 180 -8.65 -2.25 11.49
CA LEU A 180 -10.07 -2.19 11.22
C LEU A 180 -10.32 -0.91 10.44
N VAL A 181 -10.87 -1.02 9.23
CA VAL A 181 -11.10 0.09 8.31
C VAL A 181 -12.60 0.22 8.07
N ARG A 182 -13.15 1.40 8.33
CA ARG A 182 -14.54 1.71 7.98
C ARG A 182 -14.60 1.97 6.48
N ILE A 183 -15.48 1.22 5.81
CA ILE A 183 -15.82 1.42 4.40
C ILE A 183 -17.18 2.12 4.38
N PRO A 184 -17.33 3.27 3.71
CA PRO A 184 -18.58 4.04 3.63
C PRO A 184 -19.54 3.44 2.60
N ALA A 185 -19.71 2.12 2.65
CA ALA A 185 -20.66 1.36 1.86
C ALA A 185 -21.06 0.11 2.63
N ALA A 186 -22.34 -0.26 2.57
CA ALA A 186 -22.83 -1.54 3.05
C ALA A 186 -22.46 -2.64 2.05
N LEU A 187 -21.37 -3.35 2.33
CA LEU A 187 -20.93 -4.51 1.57
C LEU A 187 -21.47 -5.78 2.21
N ASP A 188 -21.91 -6.73 1.40
CA ASP A 188 -22.31 -8.05 1.87
C ASP A 188 -21.05 -8.92 2.06
N ALA A 189 -20.79 -9.36 3.30
CA ALA A 189 -19.57 -10.10 3.61
C ALA A 189 -19.48 -11.45 2.87
N ASP A 190 -20.62 -12.07 2.55
CA ASP A 190 -20.68 -13.34 1.84
C ASP A 190 -20.49 -13.18 0.32
N SER A 191 -20.73 -11.98 -0.23
CA SER A 191 -20.49 -11.66 -1.65
C SER A 191 -19.04 -11.27 -1.95
N VAL A 192 -18.30 -10.76 -0.96
CA VAL A 192 -16.90 -10.38 -1.13
C VAL A 192 -15.99 -11.60 -1.06
N THR A 193 -15.30 -11.88 -2.17
CA THR A 193 -14.41 -13.04 -2.31
C THR A 193 -12.95 -12.65 -2.56
N GLY A 194 -12.70 -11.39 -2.92
CA GLY A 194 -11.38 -10.86 -3.21
C GLY A 194 -10.88 -9.89 -2.13
N PHE A 195 -9.63 -10.09 -1.72
CA PHE A 195 -8.93 -9.17 -0.83
C PHE A 195 -7.54 -8.90 -1.36
N GLY A 196 -7.20 -7.62 -1.49
CA GLY A 196 -5.90 -7.18 -1.97
C GLY A 196 -5.31 -6.10 -1.07
N SER A 197 -3.99 -6.01 -1.06
CA SER A 197 -3.35 -4.77 -0.61
C SER A 197 -2.10 -4.46 -1.40
N SER A 198 -1.86 -3.18 -1.62
CA SER A 198 -0.61 -2.65 -2.16
C SER A 198 0.24 -2.07 -1.03
N VAL A 199 1.57 -2.08 -1.20
CA VAL A 199 2.50 -1.42 -0.26
C VAL A 199 3.50 -0.60 -1.05
N GLY A 200 3.37 0.72 -0.96
CA GLY A 200 4.30 1.69 -1.52
C GLY A 200 5.51 1.96 -0.61
N THR A 201 6.53 2.60 -1.18
CA THR A 201 7.77 2.99 -0.48
C THR A 201 7.87 4.49 -0.19
N GLY A 202 6.91 5.31 -0.66
CA GLY A 202 6.81 6.75 -0.39
C GLY A 202 5.65 7.09 0.54
N GLY A 203 5.60 8.29 1.09
CA GLY A 203 4.50 8.70 1.98
C GLY A 203 3.13 8.68 1.30
N CYS A 204 2.06 8.56 2.10
CA CYS A 204 0.69 8.66 1.59
C CYS A 204 0.48 10.03 0.91
N ARG A 205 -0.07 10.02 -0.31
CA ARG A 205 -0.45 11.24 -1.01
C ARG A 205 -1.72 11.77 -0.36
N ARG A 206 -1.60 12.79 0.50
CA ARG A 206 -2.77 13.47 1.09
C ARG A 206 -3.24 14.58 0.15
N GLY A 207 -4.40 14.42 -0.47
CA GLY A 207 -5.10 15.47 -1.23
C GLY A 207 -5.46 15.09 -2.68
N PRO A 208 -6.48 15.74 -3.27
CA PRO A 208 -6.82 15.53 -4.67
C PRO A 208 -5.61 15.92 -5.52
N ALA A 209 -5.40 15.22 -6.64
CA ALA A 209 -4.26 15.41 -7.53
C ALA A 209 -4.20 16.85 -8.07
N ALA A 210 -3.63 17.77 -7.31
CA ALA A 210 -3.20 19.06 -7.78
C ALA A 210 -1.88 18.84 -8.53
N GLU A 211 -2.03 18.74 -9.84
CA GLU A 211 -1.10 19.17 -10.88
C GLU A 211 0.32 19.43 -10.36
N SER A 212 1.20 18.46 -10.59
CA SER A 212 2.64 18.69 -10.50
C SER A 212 3.01 19.82 -11.46
N SER A 213 3.02 21.06 -10.96
CA SER A 213 3.65 22.17 -11.66
C SER A 213 5.13 21.86 -11.70
N ALA A 214 5.55 21.37 -12.87
CA ALA A 214 6.93 21.23 -13.25
C ALA A 214 7.68 22.50 -12.87
N SER A 215 8.65 22.39 -11.97
CA SER A 215 9.63 23.44 -11.74
C SER A 215 10.55 23.52 -12.95
N THR A 216 10.09 24.24 -13.97
CA THR A 216 10.93 24.75 -15.04
C THR A 216 11.02 26.26 -14.88
N ALA A 217 12.08 26.70 -14.21
CA ALA A 217 12.69 28.00 -14.43
C ALA A 217 14.21 27.71 -14.37
N GLY A 218 14.90 27.50 -15.49
CA GLY A 218 14.86 28.39 -16.65
C GLY A 218 15.57 29.69 -16.28
N GLY A 219 16.84 29.58 -15.88
CA GLY A 219 17.70 30.73 -15.72
C GLY A 219 18.18 31.20 -17.09
N ASP A 220 17.84 32.42 -17.46
CA ASP A 220 18.72 33.39 -18.14
C ASP A 220 18.04 34.76 -18.22
N GLY A 221 18.81 35.85 -18.24
CA GLY A 221 18.30 37.17 -18.63
C GLY A 221 18.45 38.32 -17.64
N THR A 222 19.69 38.75 -17.41
CA THR A 222 20.16 40.15 -17.33
C THR A 222 19.13 41.29 -17.16
N GLY A 223 19.24 42.02 -16.06
CA GLY A 223 18.60 43.33 -15.87
C GLY A 223 19.43 44.21 -14.92
N GLN A 224 19.91 45.33 -15.45
CA GLN A 224 20.90 46.24 -14.86
C GLN A 224 20.39 46.89 -13.57
N THR A 225 21.22 46.94 -12.52
CA THR A 225 20.98 47.81 -11.36
C THR A 225 21.61 49.16 -11.64
N GLU A 226 20.78 50.13 -12.01
CA GLU A 226 21.17 51.54 -12.09
C GLU A 226 21.27 52.12 -10.67
N THR A 227 22.46 52.64 -10.35
CA THR A 227 22.78 53.38 -9.12
C THR A 227 22.01 54.70 -9.05
N PRO A 228 21.32 55.04 -7.95
CA PRO A 228 20.64 56.32 -7.83
C PRO A 228 21.63 57.46 -7.54
N THR A 229 21.61 58.47 -8.41
CA THR A 229 22.32 59.74 -8.31
C THR A 229 21.87 60.55 -7.09
N ARG A 230 22.85 60.95 -6.26
CA ARG A 230 22.71 61.88 -5.13
C ARG A 230 23.07 63.29 -5.60
N THR A 231 22.09 64.18 -5.68
CA THR A 231 22.34 65.64 -5.74
C THR A 231 21.23 66.39 -5.02
N THR A 232 21.56 67.08 -3.94
CA THR A 232 21.01 68.39 -3.59
C THR A 232 22.05 69.10 -2.73
N GLY A 233 22.62 70.17 -3.25
CA GLY A 233 23.38 71.16 -2.50
C GLY A 233 22.55 72.42 -2.28
N GLY A 234 22.91 73.20 -1.25
CA GLY A 234 22.54 74.62 -1.16
C GLY A 234 22.56 75.24 0.25
N GLY A 235 23.60 76.03 0.55
CA GLY A 235 23.63 77.14 1.52
C GLY A 235 24.23 76.82 2.91
N GLN A 236 25.30 77.45 3.41
CA GLN A 236 26.06 78.65 3.05
C GLN A 236 27.57 78.39 3.18
#